data_AF-A0AA41CFV9-F1
#
_entry.id   AF-A0AA41CFV9-F1
#
_cell.length_a   1.000
_cell.length_b   1.000
_cell.length_c   1.000
_cell.angle_alpha   90.00
_cell.angle_beta   90.00
_cell.angle_gamma   90.00
#
_symmetry.space_group_name_H-M   'P 1'
#
loop_
_entity.id
_entity.type
_entity.pdbx_description
1 polymer ?
#
loop_
_entity_poly.entity_id
_entity_poly.type
_entity_poly.pdbx_seq_one_letter_code
_entity_poly.pdbx_strand_id
1 'polypeptide(L)'
;MMPMKLHLAAMATLAVAFAGMMSSGNANAGVTSPPGSVTRCEPFEVERYRIHQHCIVTMPDADGEIFLTEYWIDEYGNPYLM
;
A
#
# COMPACT_ATOMS: atom_id res chain seq x y z
N MET A 1 -36.81 -32.13 -12.50
CA MET A 1 -36.35 -31.13 -11.52
C MET A 1 -34.89 -31.38 -11.23
N MET A 2 -34.00 -30.43 -11.58
CA MET A 2 -32.71 -30.11 -10.94
C MET A 2 -31.87 -29.20 -11.85
N PRO A 3 -31.67 -27.91 -11.49
CA PRO A 3 -30.43 -27.23 -11.82
C PRO A 3 -29.93 -26.41 -10.61
N MET A 4 -29.49 -27.09 -9.55
CA MET A 4 -28.87 -26.44 -8.38
C MET A 4 -27.33 -26.38 -8.47
N LYS A 5 -26.73 -26.63 -9.64
CA LYS A 5 -25.25 -26.63 -9.81
C LYS A 5 -24.67 -25.36 -10.43
N LEU A 6 -25.49 -24.52 -11.09
CA LEU A 6 -25.00 -23.33 -11.77
C LEU A 6 -24.68 -22.16 -10.82
N HIS A 7 -25.37 -22.08 -9.68
CA HIS A 7 -25.26 -20.93 -8.78
C HIS A 7 -23.93 -20.88 -8.02
N LEU A 8 -23.33 -22.03 -7.68
CA LEU A 8 -22.10 -22.06 -6.91
C LEU A 8 -20.89 -21.59 -7.73
N ALA A 9 -20.83 -21.98 -9.01
CA ALA A 9 -19.77 -21.56 -9.91
C ALA A 9 -19.81 -20.05 -10.17
N ALA A 10 -21.02 -19.47 -10.29
CA ALA A 10 -21.20 -18.04 -10.50
C ALA A 10 -20.74 -17.19 -9.30
N MET A 11 -20.92 -17.68 -8.07
CA MET A 11 -20.45 -16.97 -6.86
C MET A 11 -18.91 -17.00 -6.74
N ALA A 12 -18.29 -18.12 -7.10
CA ALA A 12 -16.83 -18.25 -7.05
C ALA A 12 -16.13 -17.32 -8.06
N THR A 13 -16.67 -17.18 -9.27
CA THR A 13 -16.14 -16.25 -10.27
C THR A 13 -16.30 -14.79 -9.85
N LEU A 14 -17.39 -14.46 -9.13
CA LEU A 14 -17.63 -13.11 -8.62
C LEU A 14 -16.59 -12.74 -7.56
N ALA A 15 -16.30 -13.64 -6.62
CA ALA A 15 -15.33 -13.42 -5.55
C ALA A 15 -13.90 -13.19 -6.07
N VAL A 16 -13.48 -13.95 -7.09
CA VAL A 16 -12.15 -13.80 -7.72
C VAL A 16 -12.04 -12.46 -8.48
N ALA A 17 -13.12 -12.01 -9.12
CA ALA A 17 -13.14 -10.72 -9.81
C ALA A 17 -12.93 -9.55 -8.84
N PHE A 18 -13.55 -9.57 -7.64
CA PHE A 18 -13.35 -8.51 -6.64
C PHE A 18 -11.94 -8.52 -6.05
N ALA A 19 -11.35 -9.70 -5.83
CA ALA A 19 -9.96 -9.78 -5.36
C ALA A 19 -8.96 -9.22 -6.37
N GLY A 20 -9.21 -9.39 -7.68
CA GLY A 20 -8.39 -8.80 -8.74
C GLY A 20 -8.57 -7.29 -8.94
N MET A 21 -9.66 -6.71 -8.43
CA MET A 21 -9.92 -5.26 -8.44
C MET A 21 -9.33 -4.54 -7.23
N MET A 22 -8.83 -5.26 -6.23
CA MET A 22 -8.05 -4.65 -5.17
C MET A 22 -6.73 -4.20 -5.78
N SER A 23 -6.66 -2.92 -6.13
CA SER A 23 -5.39 -2.26 -6.40
C SER A 23 -4.45 -2.66 -5.25
N SER A 24 -3.30 -3.24 -5.57
CA SER A 24 -2.15 -3.07 -4.69
C SER A 24 -2.04 -1.57 -4.52
N GLY A 25 -2.45 -1.07 -3.36
CA GLY A 25 -2.24 0.32 -2.99
C GLY A 25 -0.74 0.48 -2.86
N ASN A 26 -0.03 0.59 -3.99
CA ASN A 26 1.20 1.33 -4.01
C ASN A 26 0.74 2.73 -3.67
N ALA A 27 0.75 3.05 -2.38
CA ALA A 27 0.72 4.42 -1.97
C ALA A 27 1.95 5.03 -2.62
N ASN A 28 1.70 5.70 -3.75
CA ASN A 28 2.68 6.61 -4.28
C ASN A 28 2.86 7.60 -3.15
N ALA A 29 4.00 7.48 -2.47
CA ALA A 29 4.48 8.44 -1.52
C ALA A 29 4.21 9.83 -2.10
N GLY A 30 3.17 10.52 -1.61
CA GLY A 30 2.79 11.83 -2.14
C GLY A 30 3.90 12.87 -1.95
N VAL A 31 4.95 12.50 -1.21
CA VAL A 31 6.21 13.21 -1.08
C VAL A 31 7.16 12.86 -2.21
N THR A 32 7.45 13.88 -3.02
CA THR A 32 8.50 13.88 -4.03
C THR A 32 9.82 13.51 -3.37
N SER A 33 10.27 12.28 -3.55
CA SER A 33 11.55 11.82 -3.03
C SER A 33 12.67 12.28 -3.98
N PRO A 34 13.86 12.66 -3.50
CA PRO A 34 14.95 13.11 -4.37
C PRO A 34 15.27 12.09 -5.47
N PRO A 35 15.70 12.51 -6.68
CA PRO A 35 16.02 11.57 -7.76
C PRO A 35 17.13 10.60 -7.32
N GLY A 36 16.91 9.30 -7.54
CA GLY A 36 17.81 8.24 -7.08
C GLY A 36 17.49 7.67 -5.69
N SER A 37 16.50 8.23 -4.99
CA SER A 37 16.02 7.67 -3.73
C SER A 37 15.09 6.47 -3.92
N VAL A 38 15.07 5.59 -2.93
CA VAL A 38 14.18 4.43 -2.86
C VAL A 38 13.28 4.58 -1.65
N THR A 39 11.97 4.61 -1.87
CA THR A 39 10.96 4.71 -0.81
C THR A 39 10.28 3.36 -0.61
N ARG A 40 10.23 2.90 0.64
CA ARG A 40 9.51 1.68 1.04
C ARG A 40 8.48 2.06 2.10
N CYS A 41 7.22 1.70 1.86
CA CYS A 41 6.12 1.96 2.78
C CYS A 41 5.52 0.65 3.27
N GLU A 42 5.37 0.50 4.59
CA GLU A 42 4.76 -0.65 5.23
C GLU A 42 3.48 -0.23 5.97
N PRO A 43 2.35 -0.93 5.76
CA PRO A 43 1.11 -0.63 6.47
C PRO A 43 1.18 -1.08 7.94
N PHE A 44 0.64 -0.28 8.85
CA PHE A 44 0.52 -0.61 10.27
C PHE A 44 -0.82 -0.13 10.85
N GLU A 45 -1.35 -0.88 11.83
CA GLU A 45 -2.62 -0.58 12.48
C GLU A 45 -2.40 0.36 13.67
N VAL A 46 -3.01 1.54 13.65
CA VAL A 46 -2.89 2.56 14.71
C VAL A 46 -4.05 2.48 15.69
N GLU A 47 -5.22 2.12 15.18
CA GLU A 47 -6.45 1.87 15.92
C GLU A 47 -7.22 0.77 15.20
N ARG A 48 -8.20 0.16 15.87
CA ARG A 48 -9.01 -0.91 15.29
C ARG A 48 -9.58 -0.50 13.93
N TYR A 49 -9.15 -1.18 12.86
CA TYR A 49 -9.51 -0.91 11.46
C TYR A 49 -8.97 0.42 10.87
N ARG A 50 -8.03 1.09 11.54
CA ARG A 50 -7.35 2.30 11.06
C ARG A 50 -5.90 1.95 10.71
N ILE A 51 -5.60 1.93 9.41
CA ILE A 51 -4.28 1.59 8.87
C ILE A 51 -3.59 2.86 8.40
N HIS A 52 -2.42 3.13 8.95
CA HIS A 52 -1.48 4.14 8.44
C HIS A 52 -0.33 3.41 7.73
N GLN A 53 0.55 4.16 7.08
CA GLN A 53 1.77 3.61 6.48
C GLN A 53 2.99 4.27 7.07
N HIS A 54 4.01 3.49 7.39
CA HIS A 54 5.34 3.97 7.76
C HIS A 54 6.23 3.84 6.56
N CYS A 55 6.84 4.94 6.14
CA CYS A 55 7.64 5.02 4.94
C CYS A 55 9.08 5.40 5.28
N ILE A 56 10.01 4.61 4.74
CA ILE A 56 11.45 4.84 4.84
C ILE A 56 11.96 5.20 3.46
N VAL A 57 12.61 6.36 3.35
CA VAL A 57 13.28 6.82 2.13
C VAL A 57 14.77 6.64 2.32
N THR A 58 15.38 5.89 1.40
CA THR A 58 16.82 5.68 1.31
C THR A 58 17.38 6.57 0.21
N MET A 59 18.31 7.45 0.54
CA MET A 59 18.93 8.41 -0.38
C MET A 59 20.44 8.18 -0.43
N PRO A 60 21.01 7.78 -1.57
CA PRO A 60 22.45 7.78 -1.74
C PRO A 60 22.96 9.22 -1.90
N ASP A 61 23.99 9.58 -1.14
CA ASP A 61 24.72 10.83 -1.33
C ASP A 61 25.68 10.75 -2.52
N ALA A 62 26.20 11.91 -2.94
CA ALA A 62 27.24 12.02 -3.96
C ALA A 62 28.51 11.22 -3.60
N ASP A 63 28.81 11.06 -2.30
CA ASP A 63 29.95 10.31 -1.78
C ASP A 63 29.65 8.80 -1.58
N GLY A 64 28.42 8.35 -1.85
CA GLY A 64 27.98 6.96 -1.69
C GLY A 64 27.48 6.60 -0.28
N GLU A 65 27.47 7.55 0.65
CA GLU A 65 26.84 7.40 1.96
C GLU A 65 25.31 7.27 1.83
N ILE A 66 24.69 6.49 2.70
CA ILE A 66 23.26 6.22 2.65
C ILE A 66 22.56 7.02 3.75
N PHE A 67 21.70 7.96 3.35
CA PHE A 67 20.81 8.65 4.27
C PHE A 67 19.46 7.97 4.32
N LEU A 68 18.92 7.86 5.53
CA LEU A 68 17.58 7.37 5.79
C LEU A 68 16.74 8.54 6.33
N THR A 69 15.58 8.75 5.75
CA THR A 69 14.55 9.62 6.32
C THR A 69 13.24 8.86 6.41
N GLU A 70 12.45 9.17 7.43
CA GLU A 70 11.22 8.45 7.76
C GLU A 70 10.06 9.43 7.84
N TYR A 71 8.90 9.00 7.36
CA TYR A 71 7.64 9.72 7.50
C TYR A 71 6.48 8.73 7.52
N TRP A 72 5.29 9.21 7.85
CA TRP A 72 4.10 8.39 7.92
C TRP A 72 3.01 8.94 7.03
N ILE A 73 2.06 8.10 6.64
CA ILE A 73 0.90 8.46 5.82
C ILE A 73 -0.36 8.03 6.58
N ASP A 74 -1.31 8.96 6.74
CA ASP A 74 -2.60 8.68 7.40
C ASP A 74 -3.56 7.89 6.51
N GLU A 75 -4.75 7.55 7.02
CA GLU A 75 -5.77 6.83 6.25
C GLU A 75 -6.29 7.59 5.02
N TYR A 76 -6.02 8.89 4.93
CA TYR A 76 -6.45 9.79 3.86
C TYR A 76 -5.33 10.05 2.84
N GLY A 77 -4.14 9.49 3.04
CA GLY A 77 -2.98 9.71 2.17
C GLY A 77 -2.15 10.95 2.51
N ASN A 78 -2.40 11.61 3.64
CA ASN A 78 -1.63 12.79 4.05
C ASN A 78 -0.34 12.37 4.76
N PRO A 79 0.82 12.89 4.33
CA PRO A 79 2.07 12.64 5.01
C PRO A 79 2.18 13.45 6.32
N TYR A 80 2.72 12.83 7.37
CA TYR A 80 3.04 13.48 8.65
C TYR A 80 4.34 12.94 9.24
N LEU A 81 4.90 13.68 10.19
CA LEU A 81 6.01 13.25 11.04
C LEU A 81 5.43 12.86 12.41
N MET A 82 5.82 11.71 12.93
CA MET A 82 5.40 11.20 14.24
C MET A 82 6.26 11.75 15.37
#